data_AF-A0A7S0CNA4-F1
#
_entry.id   AF-A0A7S0CNA4-F1
#
_cell.length_a   1.000
_cell.length_b   1.000
_cell.length_c   1.000
_cell.angle_alpha   90.00
_cell.angle_beta   90.00
_cell.angle_gamma   90.00
#
_symmetry.space_group_name_H-M   'P 1'
#
loop_
_entity.id
_entity.type
_entity.pdbx_description
1 polymer ?
#
loop_
_entity_poly.entity_id
_entity_poly.type
_entity_poly.pdbx_seq_one_letter_code
_entity_poly.pdbx_strand_id
1 'polypeptide(L)'
;ASDARAASRGSSSRPLARRASDRSRLAAAGEHADDAPPDESAFGAEPWSGAPGEDPISNEVLLKIVLSQIPDEEVNRLVWECLGYTKSIDMDAETLEVKEVWSPENVFPKWAAAYPEPPDVIGVTRKYFPEVDAPVKAACAALTRSVAQEHKQGIKTTLKHLGWKGYKMDGLTPNMTRRAQAANWLLYYRRELRGVSIEELKRRRAERAAAEEAAGRTDAPTGTTKTGVV
;
A
#
# COMPACT_ATOMS: atom_id res chain seq x y z
N ALA A 1 -90.50 -0.64 10.09
CA ALA A 1 -90.84 -0.06 8.78
C ALA A 1 -89.55 -0.05 7.98
N SER A 2 -89.21 -1.11 7.25
CA SER A 2 -89.87 -1.55 6.01
C SER A 2 -89.86 -0.40 5.00
N ASP A 3 -88.93 -0.39 4.04
CA ASP A 3 -89.29 -0.76 2.68
C ASP A 3 -88.07 -0.93 1.77
N ALA A 4 -88.23 -1.85 0.81
CA ALA A 4 -87.30 -2.19 -0.23
C ALA A 4 -87.81 -1.68 -1.58
N ARG A 5 -86.90 -1.40 -2.54
CA ARG A 5 -86.99 -1.43 -4.02
C ARG A 5 -86.04 -0.38 -4.61
N ALA A 6 -84.91 -0.69 -5.25
CA ALA A 6 -84.66 -1.43 -6.50
C ALA A 6 -85.07 -0.69 -7.79
N ALA A 7 -84.07 -0.25 -8.58
CA ALA A 7 -83.94 -0.28 -10.05
C ALA A 7 -82.85 0.74 -10.50
N SER A 8 -82.02 0.58 -11.54
CA SER A 8 -81.59 -0.55 -12.37
C SER A 8 -80.52 -0.03 -13.36
N ARG A 9 -79.52 -0.87 -13.70
CA ARG A 9 -78.84 -1.00 -15.00
C ARG A 9 -77.94 0.15 -15.51
N GLY A 10 -76.65 -0.12 -15.71
CA GLY A 10 -76.15 -0.40 -17.06
C GLY A 10 -74.66 -0.77 -17.08
N SER A 11 -74.36 -1.84 -17.80
CA SER A 11 -73.11 -2.61 -17.88
C SER A 11 -72.18 -2.12 -18.99
N SER A 12 -70.85 -2.12 -18.76
CA SER A 12 -69.76 -2.42 -19.71
C SER A 12 -68.41 -2.06 -19.08
N SER A 13 -67.29 -2.77 -19.20
CA SER A 13 -66.96 -4.06 -19.79
C SER A 13 -65.47 -4.33 -19.50
N ARG A 14 -65.14 -5.46 -18.85
CA ARG A 14 -63.91 -6.29 -19.00
C ARG A 14 -62.52 -5.63 -18.66
N PRO A 15 -61.41 -6.39 -18.59
CA PRO A 15 -61.06 -7.20 -17.42
C PRO A 15 -59.57 -7.03 -16.98
N LEU A 16 -59.14 -7.88 -16.04
CA LEU A 16 -57.79 -8.47 -15.90
C LEU A 16 -56.83 -7.99 -14.79
N ALA A 17 -56.31 -9.04 -14.16
CA ALA A 17 -55.00 -9.20 -13.56
C ALA A 17 -54.78 -8.62 -12.15
N ARG A 18 -55.12 -9.45 -11.17
CA ARG A 18 -54.32 -9.64 -9.95
C ARG A 18 -52.84 -9.70 -10.35
N ARG A 19 -52.07 -8.69 -9.98
CA ARG A 19 -50.60 -8.76 -10.01
C ARG A 19 -50.12 -9.07 -8.61
N ALA A 20 -49.69 -10.32 -8.44
CA ALA A 20 -48.93 -10.76 -7.28
C ALA A 20 -47.69 -9.86 -7.13
N SER A 21 -47.47 -9.40 -5.90
CA SER A 21 -46.28 -8.68 -5.48
C SER A 21 -45.08 -9.62 -5.54
N ASP A 22 -44.35 -9.57 -6.66
CA ASP A 22 -43.11 -10.29 -6.84
C ASP A 22 -41.99 -9.57 -6.09
N ARG A 23 -41.70 -10.08 -4.88
CA ARG A 23 -40.49 -9.80 -4.12
C ARG A 23 -39.33 -10.52 -4.81
N SER A 24 -38.73 -9.88 -5.80
CA SER A 24 -37.53 -10.41 -6.45
C SER A 24 -36.76 -9.30 -7.19
N ARG A 25 -36.43 -8.21 -6.48
CA ARG A 25 -35.24 -7.43 -6.85
C ARG A 25 -34.04 -8.07 -6.17
N LEU A 26 -33.51 -9.11 -6.81
CA LEU A 26 -32.13 -9.51 -6.59
C LEU A 26 -31.26 -8.27 -6.84
N ALA A 27 -30.39 -7.99 -5.87
CA ALA A 27 -29.40 -6.93 -5.93
C ALA A 27 -28.57 -7.10 -7.21
N ALA A 28 -28.78 -6.22 -8.18
CA ALA A 28 -27.73 -5.87 -9.10
C ALA A 28 -26.66 -5.18 -8.26
N ALA A 29 -25.61 -5.91 -7.91
CA ALA A 29 -24.38 -5.33 -7.43
C ALA A 29 -23.89 -4.40 -8.53
N GLY A 30 -24.16 -3.11 -8.38
CA GLY A 30 -23.44 -2.10 -9.12
C GLY A 30 -22.01 -2.18 -8.62
N GLU A 31 -21.13 -2.81 -9.41
CA GLU A 31 -19.70 -2.52 -9.34
C GLU A 31 -19.57 -1.03 -9.63
N HIS A 32 -19.42 -0.23 -8.57
CA HIS A 32 -19.09 1.16 -8.71
C HIS A 32 -17.70 1.21 -9.36
N ALA A 33 -17.62 1.68 -10.62
CA ALA A 33 -16.36 1.86 -11.34
C ALA A 33 -15.32 2.70 -10.55
N ASP A 34 -15.79 3.52 -9.59
CA ASP A 34 -14.97 4.29 -8.64
C ASP A 34 -14.29 3.47 -7.52
N ASP A 35 -14.50 2.14 -7.49
CA ASP A 35 -13.91 1.24 -6.51
C ASP A 35 -13.02 0.17 -7.14
N ALA A 36 -12.65 0.31 -8.42
CA ALA A 36 -11.60 -0.51 -9.03
C ALA A 36 -10.20 -0.04 -8.56
N PRO A 37 -9.20 -0.94 -8.45
CA PRO A 37 -7.82 -0.52 -8.25
C PRO A 37 -7.37 0.45 -9.36
N PRO A 38 -6.42 1.36 -9.06
CA PRO A 38 -5.78 2.16 -10.09
C PRO A 38 -5.21 1.27 -11.19
N ASP A 39 -5.27 1.74 -12.44
CA ASP A 39 -4.62 1.04 -13.55
C ASP A 39 -3.11 1.03 -13.32
N GLU A 40 -2.58 -0.14 -12.97
CA GLU A 40 -1.16 -0.29 -12.65
C GLU A 40 -0.27 -0.16 -13.90
N SER A 41 -0.82 -0.27 -15.12
CA SER A 41 -0.07 -0.12 -16.37
C SER A 41 0.31 1.34 -16.68
N ALA A 42 -0.30 2.30 -15.97
CA ALA A 42 0.01 3.72 -16.11
C ALA A 42 1.27 4.15 -15.35
N PHE A 43 1.86 3.28 -14.52
CA PHE A 43 3.06 3.58 -13.75
C PHE A 43 4.35 3.17 -14.48
N GLY A 44 5.48 3.71 -14.03
CA GLY A 44 6.73 3.66 -14.78
C GLY A 44 7.58 2.39 -14.64
N ALA A 45 7.15 1.39 -13.87
CA ALA A 45 7.86 0.14 -13.64
C ALA A 45 7.33 -1.01 -14.51
N GLU A 46 8.16 -2.03 -14.71
CA GLU A 46 7.75 -3.23 -15.44
C GLU A 46 6.73 -4.04 -14.62
N PRO A 47 5.67 -4.57 -15.25
CA PRO A 47 4.74 -5.49 -14.59
C PRO A 47 5.46 -6.71 -14.01
N TRP A 48 4.82 -7.36 -13.04
CA TRP A 48 5.30 -8.64 -12.53
C TRP A 48 5.46 -9.66 -13.66
N SER A 49 6.64 -10.27 -13.77
CA SER A 49 6.99 -11.22 -14.82
C SER A 49 6.79 -12.69 -14.43
N GLY A 50 6.47 -12.98 -13.16
CA GLY A 50 6.19 -14.33 -12.66
C GLY A 50 4.74 -14.78 -12.91
N ALA A 51 4.35 -15.90 -12.28
CA ALA A 51 3.00 -16.42 -12.45
C ALA A 51 1.93 -15.44 -11.90
N PRO A 52 0.75 -15.34 -12.54
CA PRO A 52 -0.34 -14.52 -12.04
C PRO A 52 -0.73 -14.92 -10.61
N GLY A 53 -0.84 -13.94 -9.70
CA GLY A 53 -1.19 -14.16 -8.30
C GLY A 53 -0.01 -14.50 -7.37
N GLU A 54 1.19 -14.68 -7.91
CA GLU A 54 2.41 -14.94 -7.13
C GLU A 54 3.28 -13.69 -6.93
N ASP A 55 2.78 -12.49 -7.28
CA ASP A 55 3.51 -11.25 -7.03
C ASP A 55 3.75 -11.10 -5.51
N PRO A 56 5.02 -11.08 -5.04
CA PRO A 56 5.34 -10.97 -3.62
C PRO A 56 4.91 -9.63 -3.00
N ILE A 57 4.50 -8.65 -3.81
CA ILE A 57 3.92 -7.37 -3.39
C ILE A 57 2.57 -7.10 -4.06
N SER A 58 1.77 -8.15 -4.23
CA SER A 58 0.36 -8.06 -4.65
C SER A 58 -0.48 -7.22 -3.68
N ASN A 59 -1.66 -6.76 -4.12
CA ASN A 59 -2.55 -5.97 -3.26
C ASN A 59 -2.97 -6.77 -2.00
N GLU A 60 -3.14 -8.08 -2.14
CA GLU A 60 -3.45 -9.01 -1.06
C GLU A 60 -2.30 -9.11 -0.05
N VAL A 61 -1.05 -9.18 -0.52
CA VAL A 61 0.12 -9.19 0.37
C VAL A 61 0.24 -7.85 1.10
N LEU A 62 0.11 -6.72 0.39
CA LEU A 62 0.12 -5.39 1.02
C LEU A 62 -0.99 -5.25 2.08
N LEU A 63 -2.18 -5.79 1.81
CA LEU A 63 -3.27 -5.84 2.78
C LEU A 63 -2.90 -6.68 4.01
N LYS A 64 -2.32 -7.87 3.82
CA LYS A 64 -1.85 -8.72 4.93
C LYS A 64 -0.78 -8.04 5.77
N ILE A 65 0.12 -7.24 5.17
CA ILE A 65 1.13 -6.45 5.89
C ILE A 65 0.47 -5.44 6.83
N VAL A 66 -0.49 -4.65 6.34
CA VAL A 66 -1.17 -3.61 7.14
C VAL A 66 -2.16 -4.19 8.15
N LEU A 67 -2.68 -5.39 7.91
CA LEU A 67 -3.50 -6.12 8.88
C LEU A 67 -2.65 -6.90 9.91
N SER A 68 -1.32 -6.75 9.87
CA SER A 68 -0.39 -7.47 10.75
C SER A 68 -0.51 -8.99 10.69
N GLN A 69 -0.87 -9.54 9.53
CA GLN A 69 -1.01 -10.98 9.29
C GLN A 69 0.28 -11.65 8.82
N ILE A 70 1.29 -10.86 8.43
CA ILE A 70 2.63 -11.32 8.07
C ILE A 70 3.60 -10.98 9.21
N PRO A 71 4.48 -11.89 9.67
CA PRO A 71 5.45 -11.61 10.74
C PRO A 71 6.39 -10.44 10.40
N ASP A 72 6.86 -9.75 11.44
CA ASP A 72 7.65 -8.50 11.30
C ASP A 72 8.95 -8.76 10.50
N GLU A 73 9.58 -9.91 10.71
CA GLU A 73 10.81 -10.36 10.04
C GLU A 73 10.60 -10.63 8.55
N GLU A 74 9.45 -11.18 8.17
CA GLU A 74 9.14 -11.47 6.77
C GLU A 74 8.83 -10.19 5.99
N VAL A 75 8.17 -9.22 6.62
CA VAL A 75 8.01 -7.88 6.02
C VAL A 75 9.36 -7.20 5.83
N ASN A 76 10.26 -7.30 6.81
CA ASN A 76 11.62 -6.78 6.68
C ASN A 76 12.37 -7.44 5.52
N ARG A 77 12.38 -8.77 5.44
CA ARG A 77 13.03 -9.51 4.34
C ARG A 77 12.50 -9.08 2.97
N LEU A 78 11.18 -8.95 2.83
CA LEU A 78 10.56 -8.47 1.59
C LEU A 78 11.01 -7.04 1.22
N VAL A 79 11.10 -6.14 2.21
CA VAL A 79 11.63 -4.79 2.00
C VAL A 79 13.10 -4.82 1.59
N TRP A 80 13.92 -5.67 2.21
CA TRP A 80 15.34 -5.80 1.89
C TRP A 80 15.56 -6.32 0.46
N GLU A 81 14.82 -7.34 0.04
CA GLU A 81 14.86 -7.85 -1.34
C GLU A 81 14.48 -6.76 -2.34
N CYS A 82 13.41 -5.99 -2.07
CA CYS A 82 13.00 -4.88 -2.92
C CYS A 82 14.01 -3.71 -2.90
N LEU A 83 14.75 -3.51 -1.80
CA LEU A 83 15.82 -2.51 -1.73
C LEU A 83 17.05 -2.92 -2.55
N GLY A 84 17.16 -4.21 -2.90
CA GLY A 84 18.29 -4.78 -3.62
C GLY A 84 19.31 -5.47 -2.72
N TYR A 85 18.99 -5.78 -1.47
CA TYR A 85 19.88 -6.63 -0.67
C TYR A 85 19.82 -8.06 -1.20
N THR A 86 20.99 -8.66 -1.40
CA THR A 86 21.09 -10.05 -1.86
C THR A 86 21.30 -10.97 -0.66
N LYS A 87 20.45 -11.99 -0.52
CA LYS A 87 20.60 -13.03 0.49
C LYS A 87 21.63 -14.06 0.04
N SER A 88 22.63 -14.30 0.89
CA SER A 88 23.49 -15.48 0.84
C SER A 88 23.29 -16.30 2.11
N ILE A 89 23.56 -17.60 2.01
CA ILE A 89 23.55 -18.50 3.15
C ILE A 89 25.01 -18.77 3.47
N ASP A 90 25.44 -18.35 4.66
CA ASP A 90 26.76 -18.66 5.18
C ASP A 90 26.66 -19.73 6.26
N MET A 91 27.61 -20.65 6.27
CA MET A 91 27.67 -21.70 7.27
C MET A 91 28.90 -21.46 8.12
N ASP A 92 28.66 -21.17 9.39
CA ASP A 92 29.72 -20.97 10.36
C ASP A 92 30.41 -22.32 10.62
N ALA A 93 31.67 -22.44 10.17
CA ALA A 93 32.41 -23.70 10.20
C ALA A 93 32.75 -24.18 11.62
N GLU A 94 32.69 -23.30 12.63
CA GLU A 94 32.99 -23.64 14.02
C GLU A 94 31.73 -24.05 14.80
N THR A 95 30.60 -23.39 14.53
CA THR A 95 29.33 -23.62 15.24
C THR A 95 28.35 -24.52 14.48
N LEU A 96 28.62 -24.81 13.20
CA LEU A 96 27.73 -25.50 12.26
C LEU A 96 26.36 -24.81 12.13
N GLU A 97 26.30 -23.51 12.44
CA GLU A 97 25.09 -22.71 12.30
C GLU A 97 24.97 -22.14 10.89
N VAL A 98 23.78 -22.26 10.31
CA VAL A 98 23.44 -21.66 9.03
C VAL A 98 22.87 -20.27 9.28
N LYS A 99 23.55 -19.23 8.80
CA LYS A 99 23.15 -17.82 8.98
C LYS A 99 22.81 -17.19 7.63
N GLU A 100 21.74 -16.40 7.62
CA GLU A 100 21.39 -15.58 6.47
C GLU A 100 22.26 -14.32 6.50
N VAL A 101 23.10 -14.15 5.47
CA VAL A 101 23.93 -12.96 5.29
C VAL A 101 23.33 -12.14 4.15
N TRP A 102 23.26 -10.82 4.32
CA TRP A 102 22.66 -9.92 3.35
C TRP A 102 23.72 -8.94 2.84
N SER A 103 23.92 -8.87 1.53
CA SER A 103 24.87 -7.96 0.89
C SER A 103 24.15 -6.74 0.29
N PRO A 104 24.64 -5.50 0.50
CA PRO A 104 24.07 -4.28 -0.06
C PRO A 104 24.53 -3.97 -1.50
N GLU A 105 25.19 -4.90 -2.20
CA GLU A 105 25.81 -4.68 -3.52
C GLU A 105 24.87 -4.09 -4.57
N ASN A 106 23.60 -4.50 -4.58
CA ASN A 106 22.60 -4.01 -5.55
C ASN A 106 21.69 -2.91 -4.97
N VAL A 107 22.00 -2.41 -3.76
CA VAL A 107 21.22 -1.38 -3.08
C VAL A 107 21.64 0.01 -3.53
N PHE A 108 20.72 0.97 -3.51
CA PHE A 108 21.04 2.36 -3.82
C PHE A 108 22.23 2.89 -3.00
N PRO A 109 23.26 3.51 -3.62
CA PRO A 109 24.51 3.84 -2.92
C PRO A 109 24.33 4.67 -1.65
N LYS A 110 23.39 5.64 -1.65
CA LYS A 110 23.11 6.47 -0.48
C LYS A 110 22.48 5.68 0.67
N TRP A 111 21.67 4.67 0.35
CA TRP A 111 21.09 3.78 1.33
C TRP A 111 22.15 2.81 1.87
N ALA A 112 22.89 2.15 0.97
CA ALA A 112 23.98 1.23 1.34
C ALA A 112 25.04 1.89 2.24
N ALA A 113 25.38 3.17 1.98
CA ALA A 113 26.33 3.91 2.82
C ALA A 113 25.81 4.20 4.24
N ALA A 114 24.49 4.37 4.40
CA ALA A 114 23.87 4.60 5.71
C ALA A 114 23.54 3.28 6.43
N TYR A 115 23.30 2.22 5.67
CA TYR A 115 22.83 0.91 6.14
C TYR A 115 23.61 -0.20 5.40
N PRO A 116 24.88 -0.45 5.79
CA PRO A 116 25.67 -1.53 5.20
C PRO A 116 25.05 -2.90 5.51
N GLU A 117 24.43 -3.03 6.69
CA GLU A 117 23.59 -4.16 7.06
C GLU A 117 22.11 -3.78 6.91
N PRO A 118 21.23 -4.76 6.57
CA PRO A 118 19.82 -4.48 6.38
C PRO A 118 19.16 -4.07 7.70
N PRO A 119 18.54 -2.87 7.79
CA PRO A 119 17.98 -2.38 9.03
C PRO A 119 16.58 -2.97 9.28
N ASP A 120 16.21 -3.10 10.56
CA ASP A 120 14.81 -3.30 10.94
C ASP A 120 14.02 -2.01 10.68
N VAL A 121 12.98 -2.07 9.83
CA VAL A 121 12.11 -0.93 9.52
C VAL A 121 10.73 -1.04 10.19
N ILE A 122 10.43 -2.17 10.83
CA ILE A 122 9.13 -2.49 11.42
C ILE A 122 9.16 -2.40 12.96
N GLY A 123 10.26 -2.81 13.58
CA GLY A 123 10.41 -2.91 15.02
C GLY A 123 9.99 -4.29 15.53
N VAL A 124 10.73 -5.32 15.13
CA VAL A 124 10.50 -6.74 15.47
C VAL A 124 10.41 -6.95 16.99
N THR A 125 11.29 -6.28 17.73
CA THR A 125 11.34 -6.42 19.20
C THR A 125 10.15 -5.79 19.92
N ARG A 126 9.36 -4.94 19.24
CA ARG A 126 8.22 -4.18 19.79
C ARG A 126 8.55 -3.41 21.07
N LYS A 127 9.83 -3.06 21.26
CA LYS A 127 10.33 -2.24 22.37
C LYS A 127 10.52 -0.81 21.88
N TYR A 128 9.77 0.12 22.45
CA TYR A 128 9.74 1.52 22.01
C TYR A 128 10.60 2.46 22.87
N PHE A 129 11.53 1.90 23.65
CA PHE A 129 12.50 2.70 24.39
C PHE A 129 13.39 3.45 23.40
N PRO A 130 13.70 4.74 23.62
CA PRO A 130 14.42 5.56 22.65
C PRO A 130 15.72 4.93 22.12
N GLU A 131 16.49 4.28 22.98
CA GLU A 131 17.77 3.64 22.63
C GLU A 131 17.61 2.47 21.65
N VAL A 132 16.54 1.69 21.79
CA VAL A 132 16.24 0.52 20.96
C VAL A 132 15.49 0.93 19.69
N ASP A 133 14.61 1.93 19.80
CA ASP A 133 13.68 2.32 18.74
C ASP A 133 14.24 3.37 17.79
N ALA A 134 15.21 4.18 18.24
CA ALA A 134 15.87 5.20 17.42
C ALA A 134 16.39 4.67 16.06
N PRO A 135 17.14 3.54 15.99
CA PRO A 135 17.61 3.03 14.69
C PRO A 135 16.45 2.61 13.78
N VAL A 136 15.42 1.93 14.32
CA VAL A 136 14.23 1.50 13.57
C VAL A 136 13.47 2.71 13.02
N LYS A 137 13.26 3.71 13.87
CA LYS A 137 12.60 4.97 13.48
C LYS A 137 13.39 5.69 12.40
N ALA A 138 14.72 5.74 12.50
CA ALA A 138 15.58 6.37 11.50
C ALA A 138 15.49 5.67 10.15
N ALA A 139 15.56 4.33 10.14
CA ALA A 139 15.45 3.52 8.93
C ALA A 139 14.06 3.63 8.28
N CYS A 140 12.99 3.53 9.07
CA CYS A 140 11.62 3.70 8.58
C CYS A 140 11.35 5.12 8.03
N ALA A 141 11.90 6.14 8.69
CA ALA A 141 11.83 7.51 8.20
C ALA A 141 12.63 7.71 6.90
N ALA A 142 13.80 7.08 6.77
CA ALA A 142 14.58 7.09 5.53
C ALA A 142 13.79 6.44 4.38
N LEU A 143 13.14 5.30 4.65
CA LEU A 143 12.30 4.59 3.71
C LEU A 143 11.15 5.49 3.23
N THR A 144 10.44 6.11 4.18
CA THR A 144 9.32 7.02 3.88
C THR A 144 9.75 8.25 3.09
N ARG A 145 10.95 8.80 3.35
CA ARG A 145 11.51 9.93 2.61
C ARG A 145 11.90 9.58 1.17
N SER A 146 12.14 8.30 0.86
CA SER A 146 12.44 7.85 -0.50
C SER A 146 11.20 7.80 -1.40
N VAL A 147 9.99 7.78 -0.82
CA VAL A 147 8.73 7.75 -1.58
C VAL A 147 8.41 9.15 -2.09
N ALA A 148 8.17 9.26 -3.40
CA ALA A 148 7.75 10.50 -4.02
C ALA A 148 6.36 10.97 -3.52
N GLN A 149 6.11 12.28 -3.53
CA GLN A 149 4.95 12.88 -2.87
C GLN A 149 3.63 12.34 -3.41
N GLU A 150 3.53 12.14 -4.72
CA GLU A 150 2.34 11.62 -5.40
C GLU A 150 2.00 10.17 -4.99
N HIS A 151 2.97 9.41 -4.45
CA HIS A 151 2.76 8.04 -3.99
C HIS A 151 2.57 7.91 -2.47
N LYS A 152 2.54 9.02 -1.71
CA LYS A 152 2.43 8.97 -0.23
C LYS A 152 1.08 8.51 0.30
N GLN A 153 0.02 8.55 -0.50
CA GLN A 153 -1.30 8.01 -0.14
C GLN A 153 -1.67 6.76 -0.96
N GLY A 154 -0.68 6.14 -1.62
CA GLY A 154 -0.91 5.03 -2.55
C GLY A 154 -1.66 3.86 -1.92
N ILE A 155 -1.31 3.46 -0.69
CA ILE A 155 -1.98 2.31 -0.03
C ILE A 155 -3.48 2.54 0.21
N LYS A 156 -3.92 3.78 0.45
CA LYS A 156 -5.33 4.07 0.70
C LYS A 156 -6.12 3.99 -0.60
N THR A 157 -5.59 4.51 -1.70
CA THR A 157 -6.27 4.45 -3.00
C THR A 157 -6.25 3.03 -3.54
N THR A 158 -5.12 2.33 -3.42
CA THR A 158 -4.98 0.96 -3.88
C THR A 158 -5.78 0.00 -3.04
N LEU A 159 -5.71 -0.01 -1.71
CA LEU A 159 -6.33 -1.09 -0.92
C LEU A 159 -7.82 -0.83 -0.58
N LYS A 160 -8.39 0.31 -0.99
CA LYS A 160 -9.79 0.66 -0.74
C LYS A 160 -10.76 -0.40 -1.27
N HIS A 161 -10.52 -0.91 -2.48
CA HIS A 161 -11.34 -1.95 -3.11
C HIS A 161 -11.32 -3.29 -2.35
N LEU A 162 -10.25 -3.55 -1.60
CA LEU A 162 -10.16 -4.70 -0.69
C LEU A 162 -10.75 -4.41 0.70
N GLY A 163 -11.42 -3.27 0.86
CA GLY A 163 -12.07 -2.86 2.12
C GLY A 163 -11.16 -2.13 3.10
N TRP A 164 -9.92 -1.79 2.73
CA TRP A 164 -9.01 -1.07 3.62
C TRP A 164 -9.29 0.43 3.65
N LYS A 165 -9.66 0.96 4.82
CA LYS A 165 -9.98 2.39 5.02
C LYS A 165 -8.92 3.14 5.82
N GLY A 166 -7.84 2.47 6.22
CA GLY A 166 -6.84 2.97 7.14
C GLY A 166 -7.10 2.58 8.60
N TYR A 167 -6.11 2.83 9.46
CA TYR A 167 -6.22 2.53 10.87
C TYR A 167 -7.17 3.50 11.59
N LYS A 168 -7.88 2.97 12.58
CA LYS A 168 -8.55 3.79 13.59
C LYS A 168 -7.49 4.34 14.54
N MET A 169 -7.76 5.51 15.13
CA MET A 169 -6.85 6.11 16.12
C MET A 169 -6.74 5.25 17.38
N ASP A 170 -7.82 4.56 17.74
CA ASP A 170 -7.85 3.67 18.89
C ASP A 170 -7.00 2.42 18.64
N GLY A 171 -6.05 2.16 19.53
CA GLY A 171 -5.13 1.02 19.43
C GLY A 171 -4.02 1.15 18.38
N LEU A 172 -3.78 2.34 17.81
CA LEU A 172 -2.70 2.53 16.84
C LEU A 172 -1.32 2.43 17.52
N THR A 173 -0.53 1.43 17.11
CA THR A 173 0.83 1.23 17.62
C THR A 173 1.89 1.75 16.64
N PRO A 174 3.13 2.03 17.12
CA PRO A 174 4.23 2.37 16.22
C PRO A 174 4.51 1.29 15.18
N ASN A 175 4.43 0.00 15.56
CA ASN A 175 4.58 -1.13 14.64
C ASN A 175 3.53 -1.10 13.50
N MET A 176 2.25 -0.89 13.81
CA MET A 176 1.19 -0.77 12.80
C MET A 176 1.44 0.39 11.83
N THR A 177 1.90 1.53 12.37
CA THR A 177 2.23 2.71 11.56
C THR A 177 3.41 2.41 10.62
N ARG A 178 4.46 1.77 11.11
CA ARG A 178 5.63 1.36 10.32
C ARG A 178 5.27 0.35 9.24
N ARG A 179 4.39 -0.60 9.52
CA ARG A 179 3.86 -1.56 8.52
C ARG A 179 3.15 -0.84 7.38
N ALA A 180 2.34 0.17 7.67
CA ALA A 180 1.72 0.99 6.62
C ALA A 180 2.76 1.78 5.82
N GLN A 181 3.80 2.31 6.47
CA GLN A 181 4.90 3.00 5.78
C GLN A 181 5.68 2.05 4.87
N ALA A 182 6.01 0.84 5.35
CA ALA A 182 6.66 -0.20 4.57
C ALA A 182 5.78 -0.67 3.39
N ALA A 183 4.50 -0.94 3.63
CA ALA A 183 3.56 -1.32 2.56
C ALA A 183 3.43 -0.22 1.50
N ASN A 184 3.42 1.06 1.90
CA ASN A 184 3.38 2.17 0.95
C ASN A 184 4.67 2.29 0.15
N TRP A 185 5.82 2.01 0.77
CA TRP A 185 7.08 1.97 0.05
C TRP A 185 7.15 0.78 -0.93
N LEU A 186 6.68 -0.41 -0.54
CA LEU A 186 6.61 -1.58 -1.43
C LEU A 186 5.69 -1.31 -2.64
N LEU A 187 4.57 -0.63 -2.42
CA LEU A 187 3.70 -0.18 -3.51
C LEU A 187 4.40 0.81 -4.44
N TYR A 188 5.17 1.76 -3.88
CA TYR A 188 5.98 2.67 -4.68
C TYR A 188 7.05 1.93 -5.49
N TYR A 189 7.73 0.96 -4.87
CA TYR A 189 8.70 0.10 -5.55
C TYR A 189 8.06 -0.64 -6.73
N ARG A 190 6.89 -1.26 -6.53
CA ARG A 190 6.12 -1.96 -7.58
C ARG A 190 5.82 -1.07 -8.78
N ARG A 191 5.50 0.21 -8.53
CA ARG A 191 5.02 1.16 -9.53
C ARG A 191 6.14 1.89 -10.25
N GLU A 192 7.24 2.18 -9.57
CA GLU A 192 8.25 3.12 -10.09
C GLU A 192 9.66 2.55 -10.18
N LEU A 193 9.99 1.51 -9.40
CA LEU A 193 11.38 1.05 -9.25
C LEU A 193 11.62 -0.35 -9.84
N ARG A 194 10.62 -1.23 -9.82
CA ARG A 194 10.74 -2.61 -10.29
C ARG A 194 11.18 -2.66 -11.77
N GLY A 195 12.29 -3.34 -12.04
CA GLY A 195 12.83 -3.50 -13.39
C GLY A 195 13.42 -2.22 -14.00
N VAL A 196 13.40 -1.09 -13.28
CA VAL A 196 13.89 0.20 -13.78
C VAL A 196 15.38 0.34 -13.43
N SER A 197 16.21 0.63 -14.44
CA SER A 197 17.64 0.84 -14.22
C SER A 197 17.90 2.10 -13.37
N ILE A 198 19.01 2.10 -12.62
CA ILE A 198 19.41 3.27 -11.80
C ILE A 198 19.59 4.53 -12.66
N GLU A 199 20.05 4.39 -13.91
CA GLU A 199 20.23 5.50 -14.85
C GLU A 199 18.89 6.12 -15.24
N GLU A 200 17.89 5.29 -15.51
CA GLU A 200 16.53 5.74 -15.83
C GLU A 200 15.89 6.46 -14.63
N LEU A 201 16.08 5.93 -13.42
CA LEU A 201 15.60 6.59 -12.20
C LEU A 201 16.25 7.97 -11.99
N LYS A 202 17.56 8.11 -12.30
CA LYS A 202 18.25 9.40 -12.26
C LYS A 202 17.69 10.36 -13.31
N ARG A 203 17.41 9.87 -14.53
CA ARG A 203 16.82 10.67 -15.60
C ARG A 203 15.44 11.21 -15.21
N ARG A 204 14.52 10.34 -14.78
CA ARG A 204 13.17 10.73 -14.33
C ARG A 204 13.21 11.73 -13.18
N ARG A 205 14.14 11.57 -12.25
CA ARG A 205 14.33 12.50 -11.13
C ARG A 205 14.83 13.87 -11.62
N ALA A 206 15.76 13.90 -12.57
CA ALA A 206 16.26 15.14 -13.15
C ALA A 206 15.17 15.87 -13.96
N GLU A 207 14.39 15.14 -14.76
CA GLU A 207 13.24 15.68 -15.51
C GLU A 207 12.19 16.27 -14.57
N ARG A 208 11.89 15.58 -13.46
CA ARG A 208 10.97 16.10 -12.44
C ARG A 208 11.49 17.35 -11.76
N ALA A 209 12.77 17.37 -11.37
CA ALA A 209 13.39 18.55 -10.77
C ALA A 209 13.35 19.74 -11.74
N ALA A 210 13.63 19.51 -13.02
CA ALA A 210 13.53 20.54 -14.06
C ALA A 210 12.09 21.01 -14.29
N ALA A 211 11.09 20.11 -14.24
CA ALA A 211 9.68 20.45 -14.35
C ALA A 211 9.17 21.24 -13.13
N GLU A 212 9.65 20.93 -11.92
CA GLU A 212 9.36 21.68 -10.69
C GLU A 212 9.98 23.08 -10.73
N GLU A 213 11.22 23.19 -11.21
CA GLU A 213 11.92 24.46 -11.44
C GLU A 213 11.20 25.31 -12.49
N ALA A 214 10.80 24.71 -13.62
CA ALA A 214 10.01 25.38 -14.66
C ALA A 214 8.61 25.80 -14.18
N ALA A 215 8.01 25.05 -13.25
CA ALA A 215 6.74 25.39 -12.61
C ALA A 215 6.87 26.44 -11.50
N GLY A 216 8.08 26.97 -11.24
CA GLY A 216 8.33 28.00 -10.23
C GLY A 216 8.09 27.54 -8.79
N ARG A 217 7.98 26.23 -8.55
CA ARG A 217 7.83 25.66 -7.20
C ARG A 217 9.22 25.48 -6.58
N THR A 218 9.73 26.54 -5.96
CA THR A 218 10.99 26.51 -5.19
C THR A 218 10.79 26.10 -3.73
N ASP A 219 9.70 25.41 -3.40
CA ASP A 219 9.49 24.89 -2.06
C ASP A 219 10.39 23.68 -1.83
N ALA A 220 11.53 23.94 -1.18
CA ALA A 220 12.32 22.90 -0.54
C ALA A 220 11.39 21.98 0.28
N PRO A 221 11.59 20.65 0.30
CA PRO A 221 10.74 19.76 1.09
C PRO A 221 10.74 20.25 2.54
N THR A 222 9.58 20.73 2.99
CA THR A 222 9.33 21.21 4.35
C THR A 222 9.50 20.04 5.32
N GLY A 223 10.75 19.84 5.73
CA GLY A 223 11.19 18.83 6.69
C GLY A 223 12.40 19.27 7.52
N THR A 224 12.95 20.46 7.29
CA THR A 224 13.88 21.09 8.21
C THR A 224 13.11 22.07 9.07
N THR A 225 12.52 21.55 10.15
CA THR A 225 12.24 22.39 11.32
C THR A 225 13.61 22.92 11.76
N LYS A 226 13.91 24.18 11.42
CA LYS A 226 14.99 24.91 12.08
C LYS A 226 14.59 24.98 13.56
N THR A 227 15.15 24.09 14.37
CA THR A 227 15.15 24.21 15.83
C THR A 227 15.73 25.58 16.16
N GLY A 228 14.91 26.47 16.75
CA GLY A 228 15.38 27.72 17.35
C GLY A 228 16.47 27.40 18.38
N VAL A 229 17.63 28.05 18.29
CA VAL A 229 18.01 29.20 19.13
C VAL A 229 17.76 28.94 20.62
N VAL A 230 18.90 28.77 21.31
CA VAL A 230 19.26 29.10 22.72
C VAL A 230 18.12 29.34 23.70
#